data_AF-V7PV83-F1
#
_entry.id   AF-V7PV83-F1
#
_cell.length_a   1.000
_cell.length_b   1.000
_cell.length_c   1.000
_cell.angle_alpha   90.00
_cell.angle_beta   90.00
_cell.angle_gamma   90.00
#
_symmetry.space_group_name_H-M   'P 1'
#
loop_
_entity.id
_entity.type
_entity.pdbx_description
1 polymer ?
#
loop_
_entity_poly.entity_id
_entity_poly.type
_entity_poly.pdbx_seq_one_letter_code
_entity_poly.pdbx_strand_id
1 'polypeptide(L)'
;MMNLEYDSNNKIYQFKDNHVFKEYCTGDKCNDYPGKINAACLYIFDAFFKNYNIFVSVAKSNINIVEYIIIWLSYMLNFIKLYENTSIEPFYNKYINNDDKDNKYNEKIDDVIGYQSYKDLIDKKQNFMSIGTKDIKNKKYKEETDH
;
A
#
# COMPACT_ATOMS: atom_id res chain seq x y z
N MET A 1 15.04 0.54 3.77
CA MET A 1 13.77 0.69 4.51
C MET A 1 13.30 2.12 4.37
N MET A 2 12.01 2.36 4.12
CA MET A 2 11.45 3.71 4.13
C MET A 2 11.40 4.21 5.58
N ASN A 3 12.16 5.25 5.90
CA ASN A 3 12.28 5.77 7.25
C ASN A 3 11.27 6.90 7.47
N LEU A 4 10.59 6.87 8.61
CA LEU A 4 9.67 7.93 9.04
C LEU A 4 10.28 8.74 10.17
N GLU A 5 9.96 10.02 10.19
CA GLU A 5 10.30 10.98 11.23
C GLU A 5 9.03 11.68 11.68
N TYR A 6 8.86 11.85 12.99
CA TYR A 6 7.69 12.54 13.54
C TYR A 6 7.90 14.06 13.48
N ASP A 7 7.05 14.75 12.74
CA ASP A 7 7.00 16.21 12.73
C ASP A 7 6.07 16.68 13.86
N SER A 8 6.67 17.21 14.93
CA SER A 8 5.93 17.72 16.08
C SER A 8 5.06 18.94 15.79
N ASN A 9 5.42 19.74 14.78
CA ASN A 9 4.69 20.96 14.43
C ASN A 9 3.37 20.62 13.76
N ASN A 10 3.41 19.69 12.80
CA ASN A 10 2.23 19.24 12.07
C ASN A 10 1.53 18.03 12.73
N LYS A 11 2.13 17.44 13.75
CA LYS A 11 1.64 16.25 14.48
C LYS A 11 1.37 15.06 13.54
N ILE A 12 2.24 14.87 12.56
CA ILE A 12 2.19 13.80 11.56
C ILE A 12 3.56 13.14 11.43
N TYR A 13 3.58 11.88 11.01
CA TYR A 13 4.81 11.24 10.55
C TYR A 13 5.08 11.66 9.11
N GLN A 14 6.35 11.83 8.75
CA GLN A 14 6.81 12.17 7.40
C GLN A 14 7.95 11.26 6.98
N PHE A 15 8.14 11.05 5.69
CA PHE A 15 9.30 10.33 5.19
C PHE A 15 10.56 11.17 5.40
N LYS A 16 11.54 10.61 6.11
CA LYS A 16 12.85 11.24 6.36
C LYS A 16 13.66 11.39 5.07
N ASP A 17 13.53 10.42 4.19
CA ASP A 17 14.10 10.42 2.85
C ASP A 17 13.08 9.85 1.86
N ASN A 18 12.85 10.58 0.77
CA ASN A 18 11.92 10.20 -0.29
C ASN A 18 12.63 9.84 -1.60
N HIS A 19 13.95 9.87 -1.67
CA HIS A 19 14.72 9.62 -2.89
C HIS A 19 14.33 8.29 -3.54
N VAL A 20 14.11 7.26 -2.71
CA VAL A 20 13.79 5.89 -3.14
C VAL A 20 12.49 5.78 -3.94
N PHE A 21 11.50 6.63 -3.66
CA PHE A 21 10.19 6.59 -4.32
C PHE A 21 9.85 7.87 -5.09
N LYS A 22 10.79 8.82 -5.19
CA LYS A 22 10.58 10.10 -5.86
C LYS A 22 10.22 9.95 -7.33
N GLU A 23 10.77 8.94 -8.00
CA GLU A 23 10.48 8.59 -9.40
C GLU A 23 9.04 8.06 -9.61
N TYR A 24 8.39 7.65 -8.51
CA TYR A 24 7.01 7.19 -8.48
C TYR A 24 6.02 8.31 -8.13
N CYS A 25 6.50 9.52 -7.82
CA CYS A 25 5.65 10.69 -7.71
C CYS A 25 5.12 11.08 -9.10
N THR A 26 3.83 10.84 -9.34
CA THR A 26 3.16 11.22 -10.59
C THR A 26 2.53 12.61 -10.48
N GLY A 27 3.08 13.60 -11.19
CA GLY A 27 2.55 14.98 -11.22
C GLY A 27 2.37 15.59 -9.82
N ASP A 28 1.28 16.35 -9.63
CA ASP A 28 0.96 17.01 -8.36
C ASP A 28 0.51 16.05 -7.24
N LYS A 29 0.40 14.74 -7.53
CA LYS A 29 -0.07 13.72 -6.58
C LYS A 29 0.98 13.34 -5.54
N CYS A 30 2.07 14.10 -5.37
CA CYS A 30 3.08 13.91 -4.32
C CYS A 30 3.27 15.15 -3.42
N ASN A 31 2.42 16.16 -3.60
CA ASN A 31 2.52 17.44 -2.89
C ASN A 31 2.03 17.34 -1.45
N ASP A 32 1.13 16.39 -1.16
CA ASP A 32 0.62 16.09 0.16
C ASP A 32 1.14 14.74 0.69
N TYR A 33 0.93 14.48 1.98
CA TYR A 33 1.38 13.25 2.62
C TYR A 33 0.69 11.98 2.08
N PRO A 34 -0.64 11.96 1.82
CA PRO A 34 -1.28 10.84 1.13
C PRO A 34 -0.66 10.56 -0.24
N GLY A 35 -0.29 11.59 -0.98
CA GLY A 35 0.40 11.49 -2.26
C GLY A 35 1.80 10.88 -2.17
N LYS A 36 2.56 11.26 -1.14
CA LYS A 36 3.85 10.61 -0.83
C LYS A 36 3.68 9.13 -0.47
N ILE A 37 2.64 8.79 0.29
CA ILE A 37 2.30 7.39 0.60
C ILE A 37 1.94 6.64 -0.67
N ASN A 38 1.24 7.27 -1.61
CA ASN A 38 0.95 6.69 -2.92
C ASN A 38 2.22 6.36 -3.71
N ALA A 39 3.13 7.31 -3.86
CA ALA A 39 4.40 7.06 -4.54
C ALA A 39 5.21 5.94 -3.86
N ALA A 40 5.26 5.94 -2.53
CA ALA A 40 5.90 4.88 -1.75
C ALA A 40 5.24 3.50 -1.94
N CYS A 41 3.91 3.44 -1.89
CA CYS A 41 3.15 2.21 -2.11
C CYS A 41 3.44 1.62 -3.50
N LEU A 42 3.41 2.47 -4.53
CA LEU A 42 3.71 2.07 -5.90
C LEU A 42 5.15 1.54 -6.06
N TYR A 43 6.14 2.21 -5.46
CA TYR A 43 7.51 1.70 -5.41
C TYR A 43 7.59 0.29 -4.81
N ILE A 44 6.85 0.04 -3.72
CA ILE A 44 6.84 -1.28 -3.07
C ILE A 44 6.26 -2.34 -4.02
N PHE A 45 5.17 -2.03 -4.72
CA PHE A 45 4.62 -2.93 -5.74
C PHE A 45 5.63 -3.20 -6.86
N ASP A 46 6.29 -2.16 -7.39
CA ASP A 46 7.35 -2.34 -8.41
C ASP A 46 8.48 -3.25 -7.90
N ALA A 47 8.96 -3.04 -6.68
CA ALA A 47 10.06 -3.80 -6.11
C ALA A 47 9.73 -5.31 -5.97
N PHE A 48 8.49 -5.66 -5.67
CA PHE A 48 8.06 -7.05 -5.47
C PHE A 48 7.51 -7.73 -6.72
N PHE A 49 6.87 -6.98 -7.61
CA PHE A 49 6.03 -7.54 -8.68
C PHE A 49 6.49 -7.19 -10.09
N LYS A 50 7.28 -6.12 -10.30
CA LYS A 50 7.78 -5.77 -11.63
C LYS A 50 8.69 -6.85 -12.23
N ASN A 51 9.43 -7.57 -11.38
CA ASN A 51 10.31 -8.66 -11.81
C ASN A 51 9.80 -10.01 -11.29
N TYR A 52 9.20 -10.80 -12.18
CA TYR A 52 8.60 -12.10 -11.88
C TYR A 52 9.54 -13.05 -11.13
N ASN A 53 10.85 -13.03 -11.43
CA ASN A 53 11.81 -13.95 -10.82
C ASN A 53 11.97 -13.70 -9.31
N ILE A 54 11.90 -12.43 -8.89
CA ILE A 54 11.89 -12.06 -7.47
C ILE A 54 10.59 -12.55 -6.84
N PHE A 55 9.45 -12.32 -7.50
CA PHE A 55 8.14 -12.76 -7.02
C PHE A 55 8.06 -14.27 -6.82
N VAL A 56 8.50 -15.10 -7.76
CA VAL A 56 8.47 -16.57 -7.63
C VAL A 56 9.23 -17.04 -6.39
N SER A 57 10.36 -16.38 -6.07
CA SER A 57 11.15 -16.73 -4.90
C SER A 57 10.44 -16.39 -3.57
N VAL A 58 9.74 -15.26 -3.50
CA VAL A 58 9.00 -14.82 -2.30
C VAL A 58 7.62 -15.49 -2.21
N ALA A 59 6.95 -15.75 -3.33
CA ALA A 59 5.69 -16.49 -3.38
C ALA A 59 5.85 -17.95 -2.92
N LYS A 60 7.00 -18.57 -3.25
CA LYS A 60 7.38 -19.89 -2.72
C LYS A 60 7.53 -19.91 -1.20
N SER A 61 7.70 -18.76 -0.53
CA SER A 61 7.81 -18.67 0.93
C SER A 61 6.46 -18.50 1.64
N ASN A 62 5.32 -18.81 0.98
CA ASN A 62 3.95 -18.78 1.54
C ASN A 62 3.48 -17.42 2.10
N ILE A 63 4.20 -16.32 1.85
CA ILE A 63 3.82 -14.99 2.30
C ILE A 63 2.93 -14.33 1.25
N ASN A 64 1.75 -13.88 1.67
CA ASN A 64 0.83 -13.12 0.83
C ASN A 64 1.26 -11.64 0.77
N ILE A 65 2.30 -11.35 -0.01
CA ILE A 65 2.97 -10.03 -0.09
C ILE A 65 1.96 -8.89 -0.29
N VAL A 66 0.93 -9.09 -1.12
CA VAL A 66 -0.12 -8.08 -1.36
C VAL A 66 -0.83 -7.70 -0.07
N GLU A 67 -1.18 -8.68 0.77
CA GLU A 67 -1.81 -8.42 2.07
C GLU A 67 -0.88 -7.65 3.01
N TYR A 68 0.43 -7.96 3.00
CA TYR A 68 1.41 -7.19 3.78
C TYR A 68 1.52 -5.74 3.31
N ILE A 69 1.48 -5.49 2.00
CA ILE A 69 1.49 -4.12 1.45
C ILE A 69 0.21 -3.38 1.85
N ILE A 70 -0.95 -4.03 1.81
CA ILE A 70 -2.22 -3.44 2.25
C ILE A 70 -2.20 -3.12 3.75
N ILE A 71 -1.71 -4.02 4.61
CA ILE A 71 -1.57 -3.79 6.06
C ILE A 71 -0.63 -2.61 6.33
N TRP A 72 0.52 -2.56 5.64
CA TRP A 72 1.44 -1.43 5.73
C TRP A 72 0.77 -0.12 5.30
N LEU A 73 0.02 -0.13 4.19
CA LEU A 73 -0.71 1.03 3.71
C LEU A 73 -1.75 1.50 4.74
N SER A 74 -2.54 0.59 5.30
CA SER A 74 -3.48 0.89 6.38
C SER A 74 -2.78 1.53 7.58
N TYR A 75 -1.64 0.96 8.00
CA TYR A 75 -0.83 1.51 9.09
C TYR A 75 -0.37 2.94 8.80
N MET A 76 0.17 3.20 7.60
CA MET A 76 0.62 4.53 7.18
C MET A 76 -0.51 5.57 7.16
N LEU A 77 -1.69 5.18 6.68
CA LEU A 77 -2.86 6.05 6.60
C LEU A 77 -3.43 6.36 7.99
N ASN A 78 -3.31 5.47 8.98
CA ASN A 78 -3.74 5.73 10.36
C ASN A 78 -2.91 6.80 11.08
N PHE A 79 -1.66 7.04 10.67
CA PHE A 79 -0.88 8.17 11.19
C PHE A 79 -1.36 9.52 10.69
N ILE A 80 -2.17 9.50 9.64
CA ILE A 80 -2.89 10.67 9.19
C ILE A 80 -4.21 10.68 9.94
N LYS A 81 -4.43 11.70 10.77
CA LYS A 81 -5.75 11.94 11.39
C LYS A 81 -6.88 12.22 10.39
N LEU A 82 -6.61 12.10 9.08
CA LEU A 82 -7.56 12.34 7.99
C LEU A 82 -8.69 11.30 7.95
N TYR A 83 -8.53 10.15 8.59
CA TYR A 83 -9.54 9.10 8.57
C TYR A 83 -9.76 8.55 9.98
N GLU A 84 -10.77 9.05 10.69
CA GLU A 84 -11.29 8.42 11.90
C GLU A 84 -11.81 6.99 11.65
N ASN A 85 -11.95 6.61 10.37
CA ASN A 85 -12.24 5.27 9.91
C ASN A 85 -11.02 4.65 9.22
N THR A 86 -10.59 3.54 9.78
CA THR A 86 -9.41 2.72 9.50
C THR A 86 -9.42 2.01 8.13
N SER A 87 -10.13 2.55 7.14
CA SER A 87 -10.31 1.96 5.81
C SER A 87 -9.34 2.55 4.81
N ILE A 88 -8.79 1.72 3.92
CA ILE A 88 -7.97 2.21 2.78
C ILE A 88 -8.84 2.60 1.58
N GLU A 89 -10.16 2.37 1.63
CA GLU A 89 -11.09 2.63 0.53
C GLU A 89 -10.99 4.06 -0.04
N PRO A 90 -10.93 5.13 0.78
CA PRO A 90 -10.77 6.49 0.23
C PRO A 90 -9.46 6.67 -0.53
N PHE A 91 -8.39 6.05 -0.04
CA PHE A 91 -7.09 6.06 -0.70
C PHE A 91 -7.14 5.25 -2.01
N TYR A 92 -7.77 4.07 -1.99
CA TYR A 92 -7.93 3.22 -3.15
C TYR A 92 -8.69 3.94 -4.26
N ASN A 93 -9.85 4.54 -3.96
CA ASN A 93 -10.62 5.28 -4.96
C ASN A 93 -9.85 6.50 -5.50
N LYS A 94 -9.11 7.21 -4.65
CA LYS A 94 -8.36 8.39 -5.09
C LYS A 94 -7.16 8.04 -5.97
N TYR A 95 -6.37 7.04 -5.60
CA TYR A 95 -5.06 6.80 -6.18
C TYR A 95 -4.93 5.55 -7.04
N ILE A 96 -5.71 4.50 -6.74
CA ILE A 96 -5.60 3.19 -7.40
C ILE A 96 -6.72 3.01 -8.42
N ASN A 97 -7.98 3.25 -8.04
CA ASN A 97 -9.17 3.08 -8.87
C ASN A 97 -9.70 4.43 -9.36
N ASN A 98 -8.85 5.14 -10.11
CA ASN A 98 -9.22 6.35 -10.82
C ASN A 98 -8.99 6.18 -12.33
N ASP A 99 -9.69 6.99 -13.11
CA ASP A 99 -9.65 7.00 -14.58
C ASP A 99 -8.47 7.82 -15.15
N ASP A 100 -7.47 8.15 -14.33
CA ASP A 100 -6.29 8.85 -14.83
C ASP A 100 -5.50 7.92 -15.77
N LYS A 101 -5.20 8.41 -16.97
CA LYS A 101 -4.44 7.66 -17.99
C LYS A 101 -3.01 7.41 -17.55
N ASP A 102 -2.47 8.24 -16.66
CA ASP A 102 -1.12 8.11 -16.11
C ASP A 102 -1.11 7.30 -14.80
N ASN A 103 -2.22 6.61 -14.49
CA ASN A 103 -2.32 5.75 -13.31
C ASN A 103 -1.50 4.46 -13.49
N LYS A 104 -0.29 4.48 -12.94
CA LYS A 104 0.65 3.34 -12.95
C LYS A 104 0.11 2.06 -12.30
N TYR A 105 -0.92 2.12 -11.45
CA TYR A 105 -1.55 0.90 -10.92
C TYR A 105 -2.33 0.12 -11.98
N ASN A 106 -2.77 0.80 -13.04
CA ASN A 106 -3.53 0.21 -14.15
C ASN A 106 -2.64 -0.22 -15.31
N GLU A 107 -1.35 0.11 -15.28
CA GLU A 107 -0.40 -0.31 -16.30
C GLU A 107 -0.33 -1.84 -16.37
N LYS A 108 -0.37 -2.34 -17.61
CA LYS A 108 -0.29 -3.77 -17.87
C LYS A 108 1.14 -4.24 -17.61
N ILE A 109 1.26 -5.35 -16.88
CA ILE A 109 2.54 -5.98 -16.61
C ILE A 109 2.61 -7.23 -17.48
N ASP A 110 3.53 -7.21 -18.44
CA ASP A 110 3.76 -8.33 -19.34
C ASP A 110 4.60 -9.42 -18.66
N ASP A 111 4.55 -10.63 -19.23
CA ASP A 111 5.36 -11.79 -18.80
C ASP A 111 5.13 -12.27 -17.36
N VAL A 112 3.95 -11.97 -16.79
CA VAL A 112 3.52 -12.49 -15.48
C VAL A 112 2.26 -13.33 -15.57
N ILE A 113 2.27 -14.47 -14.86
CA ILE A 113 1.13 -15.38 -14.78
C ILE A 113 0.39 -15.13 -13.47
N GLY A 114 -0.92 -14.89 -13.56
CA GLY A 114 -1.81 -14.80 -12.41
C GLY A 114 -2.26 -13.38 -12.04
N TYR A 115 -1.70 -12.34 -12.66
CA TYR A 115 -2.21 -10.97 -12.58
C TYR A 115 -1.86 -10.14 -13.81
N GLN A 116 -2.59 -9.04 -14.03
CA GLN A 116 -2.41 -8.17 -15.20
C GLN A 116 -1.86 -6.78 -14.86
N SER A 117 -2.05 -6.34 -13.62
CA SER A 117 -1.61 -5.02 -13.12
C SER A 117 -1.54 -5.03 -11.59
N TYR A 118 -0.98 -3.98 -10.99
CA TYR A 118 -1.00 -3.85 -9.52
C TYR A 118 -2.41 -3.65 -8.98
N LYS A 119 -3.28 -2.95 -9.72
CA LYS A 119 -4.70 -2.85 -9.36
C LYS A 119 -5.35 -4.24 -9.31
N ASP A 120 -5.08 -5.12 -10.28
CA ASP A 120 -5.63 -6.48 -10.28
C ASP A 120 -5.16 -7.31 -9.06
N LEU A 121 -3.91 -7.13 -8.62
CA LEU A 121 -3.43 -7.73 -7.37
C LEU A 121 -4.23 -7.23 -6.15
N ILE A 122 -4.47 -5.92 -6.08
CA ILE A 122 -5.17 -5.26 -4.98
C ILE A 122 -6.65 -5.64 -4.98
N ASP A 123 -7.30 -5.72 -6.14
CA ASP A 123 -8.71 -6.07 -6.30
C ASP A 123 -9.00 -7.49 -5.83
N LYS A 124 -8.07 -8.43 -6.04
CA LYS A 124 -8.16 -9.79 -5.49
C LYS A 124 -8.12 -9.83 -3.95
N LYS A 125 -7.77 -8.71 -3.31
CA LYS A 125 -7.69 -8.53 -1.85
C LYS A 125 -8.70 -7.51 -1.33
N GLN A 126 -9.82 -7.30 -2.03
CA GLN A 126 -10.92 -6.42 -1.59
C GLN A 126 -11.34 -6.62 -0.13
N ASN A 127 -11.37 -7.85 0.37
CA ASN A 127 -11.71 -8.15 1.76
C ASN A 127 -10.74 -7.52 2.79
N PHE A 128 -9.54 -7.11 2.39
CA PHE A 128 -8.55 -6.43 3.24
C PHE A 128 -8.64 -4.91 3.15
N MET A 129 -9.39 -4.35 2.21
CA MET A 129 -9.51 -2.90 2.03
C MET A 129 -10.29 -2.22 3.16
N SER A 130 -11.24 -2.96 3.73
CA SER A 130 -12.10 -2.54 4.83
C SER A 130 -11.59 -2.96 6.21
N ILE A 131 -10.48 -3.72 6.28
CA ILE A 131 -9.91 -4.16 7.56
C ILE A 131 -9.37 -2.96 8.31
N GLY A 132 -10.17 -2.53 9.26
CA GLY A 132 -9.77 -1.54 10.22
C GLY A 132 -8.73 -2.08 11.19
N THR A 133 -7.91 -1.21 11.77
CA THR A 133 -7.08 -1.59 12.93
C THR A 133 -7.90 -2.14 14.10
N LYS A 134 -9.21 -1.87 14.14
CA LYS A 134 -10.18 -2.51 15.05
C LYS A 134 -10.38 -4.00 14.77
N ASP A 135 -10.41 -4.41 13.50
CA ASP A 135 -10.58 -5.82 13.12
C ASP A 135 -9.30 -6.63 13.29
N ILE A 136 -8.12 -6.00 13.06
CA ILE A 136 -6.81 -6.64 13.32
C ILE A 136 -6.63 -6.94 14.81
N LYS A 137 -7.02 -6.01 15.69
CA LYS A 137 -7.03 -6.25 17.15
C LYS A 137 -7.96 -7.42 17.49
N ASN A 138 -9.21 -7.39 17.00
CA ASN A 138 -10.19 -8.44 17.30
C ASN A 138 -9.80 -9.83 16.76
N LYS A 139 -9.12 -9.91 15.62
CA LYS A 139 -8.62 -11.18 15.08
C LYS A 139 -7.48 -11.75 15.92
N LYS A 140 -6.54 -10.90 16.35
CA LYS A 140 -5.43 -11.30 17.21
C LYS A 140 -5.92 -11.76 18.59
N TYR A 141 -6.92 -11.09 19.17
CA TYR A 141 -7.54 -11.53 20.43
C TYR A 141 -8.24 -12.89 20.32
N LYS A 142 -8.81 -13.24 19.16
CA LYS A 142 -9.44 -14.56 18.96
C LYS A 142 -8.42 -15.68 18.82
N GLU A 143 -7.35 -15.45 18.06
CA GLU A 143 -6.27 -16.43 17.88
C GLU A 143 -5.50 -16.71 19.18
N GLU A 144 -5.46 -15.76 20.12
CA GLU A 144 -4.84 -15.92 21.45
C GLU A 144 -5.76 -16.58 22.50
N THR A 145 -7.08 -16.64 22.28
CA THR A 145 -8.05 -17.26 23.23
C THR A 145 -8.49 -18.67 22.85
N ASP A 146 -8.17 -19.11 21.63
CA ASP A 146 -8.52 -20.44 21.11
C ASP A 146 -7.39 -21.48 21.30
N HIS A 147 -6.39 -21.18 22.15
CA HIS A 147 -5.32 -22.13 22.52
C HIS A 147 -5.30 -22.41 24.02
#